data_AF-A0A2G3JY69-F1
#
_entry.id   AF-A0A2G3JY69-F1
#
_cell.length_a   1.000
_cell.length_b   1.000
_cell.length_c   1.000
_cell.angle_alpha   90.00
_cell.angle_beta   90.00
_cell.angle_gamma   90.00
#
_symmetry.space_group_name_H-M   'P 1'
#
loop_
_entity.id
_entity.type
_entity.pdbx_description
1 polymer ?
#
loop_
_entity_poly.entity_id
_entity_poly.type
_entity_poly.pdbx_seq_one_letter_code
_entity_poly.pdbx_strand_id
1 'polypeptide(L)'
;MEIHPFLQNRKVVDYARSQGIAITAYMPLAYGKVLQDPVLLAIAKQHQVSAAQVALARSVQQGFTVIPSSTQRANLAANRVATNMQLTTADMAAIAARERGERLANLSFAPDWD
;
A
#
# COMPACT_ATOMS: atom_id res chain seq x y z
N MET A 1 -3.30 7.70 7.67
CA MET A 1 -2.35 8.55 6.90
C MET A 1 -2.19 7.97 5.50
N GLU A 2 -1.74 8.75 4.52
CA GLU A 2 -1.44 8.25 3.17
C GLU A 2 -0.31 7.22 3.25
N ILE A 3 -0.52 5.98 2.80
CA ILE A 3 0.52 4.95 2.75
C ILE A 3 0.29 4.08 1.52
N HIS A 4 1.32 3.93 0.70
CA HIS A 4 1.33 3.05 -0.46
C HIS A 4 2.79 2.73 -0.84
N PRO A 5 3.07 1.86 -1.83
CA PRO A 5 4.45 1.48 -2.18
C PRO A 5 5.41 2.65 -2.41
N PHE A 6 4.90 3.77 -2.92
CA PHE A 6 5.69 4.97 -3.29
C PHE A 6 5.80 6.05 -2.21
N LEU A 7 5.13 5.84 -1.07
CA LEU A 7 5.17 6.68 0.13
C LEU A 7 4.85 5.82 1.36
N GLN A 8 5.88 5.42 2.08
CA GLN A 8 5.79 4.45 3.18
C GLN A 8 5.69 5.13 4.56
N ASN A 9 5.97 6.44 4.65
CA ASN A 9 5.89 7.23 5.88
C ASN A 9 6.59 6.56 7.07
N ARG A 10 7.82 6.05 6.86
CA ARG A 10 8.52 5.18 7.83
C ARG A 10 8.66 5.82 9.21
N LYS A 11 9.06 7.10 9.30
CA LYS A 11 9.22 7.78 10.60
C LYS A 11 7.91 7.81 11.38
N VAL A 12 6.80 8.17 10.72
CA VAL A 12 5.46 8.19 11.35
C VAL A 12 4.99 6.79 11.71
N VAL A 13 5.25 5.80 10.84
CA VAL A 13 4.93 4.38 11.11
C VAL A 13 5.68 3.87 12.35
N ASP A 14 6.97 4.14 12.44
CA ASP A 14 7.81 3.69 13.56
C ASP A 14 7.39 4.38 14.86
N TYR A 15 7.10 5.69 14.82
CA TYR A 15 6.55 6.41 15.96
C TYR A 15 5.20 5.82 16.40
N ALA A 16 4.25 5.67 15.48
CA ALA A 16 2.93 5.13 15.80
C ALA A 16 3.01 3.73 16.42
N ARG A 17 3.88 2.86 15.88
CA ARG A 17 4.15 1.53 16.47
C ARG A 17 4.74 1.62 17.88
N SER A 18 5.69 2.53 18.12
CA SER A 18 6.27 2.73 19.45
C SER A 18 5.25 3.17 20.50
N GLN A 19 4.16 3.83 20.05
CA GLN A 19 3.08 4.32 20.89
C GLN A 19 1.85 3.38 20.93
N GLY A 20 1.91 2.21 20.28
CA GLY A 20 0.75 1.30 20.20
C GLY A 20 -0.42 1.84 19.38
N ILE A 21 -0.18 2.81 18.49
CA ILE A 21 -1.20 3.44 17.66
C ILE A 21 -1.41 2.61 16.39
N ALA A 22 -2.64 2.14 16.18
CA ALA A 22 -3.02 1.45 14.95
C ALA A 22 -2.96 2.41 13.74
N ILE A 23 -2.44 1.91 12.62
CA ILE A 23 -2.26 2.69 11.40
C ILE A 23 -3.33 2.29 10.39
N THR A 24 -4.08 3.28 9.92
CA THR A 24 -4.97 3.13 8.75
C THR A 24 -4.31 3.73 7.51
N ALA A 25 -4.04 2.89 6.52
CA ALA A 25 -3.46 3.23 5.22
C ALA A 25 -4.54 3.80 4.29
N TYR A 26 -4.48 5.11 4.08
CA TYR A 26 -5.28 5.84 3.10
C TYR A 26 -4.58 5.86 1.73
N MET A 27 -5.37 5.91 0.65
CA MET A 27 -4.91 5.83 -0.75
C MET A 27 -3.91 4.68 -1.02
N PRO A 28 -4.19 3.43 -0.60
CA PRO A 28 -3.24 2.32 -0.71
C PRO A 28 -2.85 1.96 -2.16
N LEU A 29 -3.62 2.45 -3.14
CA LEU A 29 -3.39 2.23 -4.58
C LEU A 29 -2.77 3.43 -5.29
N ALA A 30 -2.34 4.48 -4.58
CA ALA A 30 -1.70 5.67 -5.14
C ALA A 30 -2.44 6.25 -6.36
N TYR A 31 -3.76 6.38 -6.28
CA TYR A 31 -4.62 6.83 -7.38
C TYR A 31 -4.44 6.01 -8.69
N GLY A 32 -4.25 4.70 -8.57
CA GLY A 32 -4.07 3.78 -9.69
C GLY A 32 -2.63 3.68 -10.21
N LYS A 33 -1.69 4.48 -9.71
CA LYS A 33 -0.27 4.40 -10.14
C LYS A 33 0.35 3.03 -9.85
N VAL A 34 -0.11 2.34 -8.80
CA VAL A 34 0.34 0.97 -8.49
C VAL A 34 0.05 -0.02 -9.61
N LEU A 35 -0.97 0.24 -10.44
CA LEU A 35 -1.40 -0.65 -11.51
C LEU A 35 -0.41 -0.68 -12.68
N GLN A 36 0.48 0.31 -12.76
CA GLN A 36 1.41 0.50 -13.88
C GLN A 36 2.87 0.28 -13.45
N ASP A 37 3.13 0.04 -12.17
CA ASP A 37 4.51 -0.16 -11.69
C ASP A 37 5.04 -1.54 -12.13
N PRO A 38 6.18 -1.59 -12.83
CA PRO A 38 6.69 -2.83 -13.41
C PRO A 38 7.08 -3.86 -12.34
N VAL A 39 7.51 -3.43 -11.15
CA VAL A 39 7.85 -4.34 -10.06
C VAL A 39 6.59 -4.96 -9.47
N LEU A 40 5.56 -4.14 -9.22
CA LEU A 40 4.26 -4.66 -8.75
C LEU A 40 3.60 -5.59 -9.78
N LEU A 41 3.70 -5.28 -11.07
CA LEU A 41 3.21 -6.14 -12.15
C LEU A 41 3.97 -7.47 -12.23
N ALA A 42 5.30 -7.45 -12.05
CA ALA A 42 6.11 -8.67 -12.05
C ALA A 42 5.74 -9.59 -10.89
N ILE A 43 5.61 -9.04 -9.67
CA ILE A 43 5.17 -9.78 -8.48
C ILE A 43 3.75 -10.30 -8.71
N ALA A 44 2.85 -9.46 -9.21
CA ALA A 44 1.47 -9.84 -9.49
C ALA A 44 1.38 -11.05 -10.44
N LYS A 45 2.22 -11.07 -11.48
CA LYS A 45 2.33 -12.21 -12.41
C LYS A 45 2.80 -13.48 -11.72
N GLN A 46 3.80 -13.40 -10.83
CA GLN A 46 4.31 -14.56 -10.08
C GLN A 46 3.22 -15.17 -9.17
N HIS A 47 2.39 -14.32 -8.58
CA HIS A 47 1.29 -14.73 -7.68
C HIS A 47 -0.05 -14.96 -8.39
N GLN A 48 -0.13 -14.76 -9.71
CA GLN A 48 -1.36 -14.85 -10.51
C GLN A 48 -2.50 -13.95 -10.00
N VAL A 49 -2.17 -12.74 -9.58
CA VAL A 49 -3.12 -11.72 -9.09
C VAL A 49 -2.93 -10.40 -9.82
N SER A 50 -3.69 -9.37 -9.42
CA SER A 50 -3.48 -7.99 -9.89
C SER A 50 -2.43 -7.24 -9.05
N ALA A 51 -1.81 -6.21 -9.65
CA ALA A 51 -0.91 -5.30 -8.93
C ALA A 51 -1.60 -4.55 -7.77
N ALA A 52 -2.91 -4.30 -7.87
CA ALA A 52 -3.70 -3.76 -6.76
C ALA A 52 -3.71 -4.70 -5.56
N GLN A 53 -3.93 -6.00 -5.79
CA GLN A 53 -3.92 -6.99 -4.72
C GLN A 53 -2.54 -7.09 -4.08
N VAL A 54 -1.45 -7.01 -4.85
CA VAL A 54 -0.08 -6.96 -4.29
C VAL A 54 0.12 -5.76 -3.37
N ALA A 55 -0.29 -4.56 -3.79
CA ALA A 55 -0.17 -3.35 -2.97
C ALA A 55 -0.99 -3.42 -1.67
N LEU A 56 -2.18 -4.02 -1.73
CA LEU A 56 -3.04 -4.23 -0.56
C LEU A 56 -2.48 -5.30 0.38
N ALA A 57 -2.07 -6.45 -0.16
CA ALA A 57 -1.46 -7.53 0.60
C ALA A 57 -0.21 -7.04 1.36
N ARG A 58 0.65 -6.26 0.70
CA ARG A 58 1.82 -5.63 1.35
C ARG A 58 1.42 -4.78 2.55
N SER A 59 0.38 -3.97 2.43
CA SER A 59 -0.05 -3.08 3.51
C SER A 59 -0.67 -3.86 4.67
N VAL A 60 -1.46 -4.90 4.39
CA VAL A 60 -2.01 -5.81 5.40
C VAL A 60 -0.90 -6.58 6.11
N GLN A 61 0.07 -7.13 5.37
CA GLN A 61 1.20 -7.88 5.92
C GLN A 61 2.15 -7.00 6.78
N GLN A 62 2.14 -5.67 6.58
CA GLN A 62 2.82 -4.73 7.47
C GLN A 62 2.02 -4.40 8.76
N GLY A 63 0.83 -4.98 8.92
CA GLY A 63 -0.04 -4.77 10.07
C GLY A 63 -0.90 -3.50 9.98
N PHE A 64 -1.12 -2.96 8.78
CA PHE A 64 -1.96 -1.78 8.60
C PHE A 64 -3.41 -2.15 8.33
N THR A 65 -4.33 -1.36 8.87
CA THR A 65 -5.73 -1.34 8.41
C THR A 65 -5.77 -0.67 7.03
N VAL A 66 -6.33 -1.34 6.02
CA VAL A 66 -6.38 -0.81 4.64
C VAL A 66 -7.80 -0.45 4.25
N ILE A 67 -7.97 0.69 3.58
CA ILE A 67 -9.27 1.21 3.14
C ILE A 67 -9.29 1.50 1.63
N PRO A 68 -9.16 0.49 0.75
CA PRO A 68 -9.30 0.70 -0.69
C PRO A 68 -10.73 1.04 -1.06
N SER A 69 -10.91 1.94 -2.03
CA SER A 69 -12.22 2.24 -2.62
C SER A 69 -12.34 1.68 -4.03
N SER A 70 -13.54 1.24 -4.40
CA SER A 70 -13.89 0.92 -5.77
C SER A 70 -15.40 0.97 -5.98
N THR A 71 -15.83 1.33 -7.18
CA THR A 71 -17.23 1.25 -7.61
C THR A 71 -17.55 -0.04 -8.37
N GLN A 72 -16.52 -0.84 -8.71
CA GLN A 72 -16.69 -2.08 -9.47
C GLN A 72 -16.71 -3.29 -8.54
N ARG A 73 -17.77 -4.12 -8.64
CA ARG A 73 -17.95 -5.31 -7.79
C ARG A 73 -16.79 -6.30 -7.90
N ALA A 74 -16.24 -6.49 -9.09
CA ALA A 74 -15.07 -7.37 -9.30
C ALA A 74 -13.86 -6.90 -8.49
N ASN A 75 -13.57 -5.60 -8.49
CA ASN A 75 -12.47 -5.02 -7.72
C ASN A 75 -12.72 -5.13 -6.22
N LEU A 76 -13.95 -4.94 -5.75
CA LEU A 76 -14.30 -5.13 -4.33
C LEU A 76 -14.01 -6.57 -3.87
N ALA A 77 -14.40 -7.56 -4.67
CA ALA A 77 -14.11 -8.96 -4.39
C ALA A 77 -12.59 -9.25 -4.40
N ALA A 78 -11.87 -8.74 -5.41
CA ALA A 78 -10.41 -8.90 -5.50
C ALA A 78 -9.67 -8.24 -4.32
N ASN A 79 -10.08 -7.03 -3.93
CA ASN A 79 -9.52 -6.32 -2.77
C ASN A 79 -9.71 -7.11 -1.47
N ARG A 80 -10.87 -7.76 -1.30
CA ARG A 80 -11.12 -8.64 -0.15
C ARG A 80 -10.22 -9.87 -0.16
N VAL A 81 -9.95 -10.45 -1.32
CA VAL A 81 -9.04 -11.61 -1.41
C VAL A 81 -7.61 -11.20 -1.06
N ALA A 82 -7.19 -9.98 -1.40
CA ALA A 82 -5.85 -9.47 -1.12
C ALA A 82 -5.47 -9.50 0.37
N THR A 83 -6.44 -9.42 1.29
CA THR A 83 -6.18 -9.43 2.74
C THR A 83 -5.69 -10.77 3.26
N ASN A 84 -5.87 -11.85 2.49
CA ASN A 84 -5.47 -13.21 2.86
C ASN A 84 -4.20 -13.67 2.11
N MET A 85 -3.63 -12.80 1.27
CA MET A 85 -2.42 -13.13 0.52
C MET A 85 -1.18 -13.00 1.40
N GLN A 86 -0.19 -13.86 1.13
CA GLN A 86 1.13 -13.78 1.75
C GLN A 86 2.18 -13.49 0.69
N LEU A 87 2.82 -12.33 0.78
CA LEU A 87 3.96 -11.97 -0.04
C LEU A 87 5.25 -12.53 0.57
N THR A 88 6.18 -12.94 -0.29
CA THR A 88 7.49 -13.43 0.16
C THR A 88 8.34 -12.28 0.70
N THR A 89 9.39 -12.60 1.46
CA THR A 89 10.36 -11.59 1.92
C THR A 89 11.00 -10.84 0.75
N ALA A 90 11.24 -11.52 -0.38
CA ALA A 90 11.78 -10.90 -1.58
C ALA A 90 10.79 -9.92 -2.21
N ASP A 91 9.51 -10.28 -2.29
CA ASP A 91 8.44 -9.39 -2.77
C ASP A 91 8.35 -8.14 -1.89
N MET A 92 8.31 -8.33 -0.57
CA MET A 92 8.24 -7.23 0.39
C MET A 92 9.43 -6.28 0.27
N ALA A 93 10.64 -6.82 0.09
CA ALA A 93 11.85 -6.03 -0.13
C ALA A 93 11.82 -5.26 -1.47
N ALA A 94 11.39 -5.92 -2.56
CA ALA A 94 11.26 -5.29 -3.87
C ALA A 94 10.23 -4.15 -3.87
N ILE A 95 9.09 -4.34 -3.18
CA ILE A 95 8.08 -3.29 -2.98
C ILE A 95 8.63 -2.17 -2.10
N ALA A 96 9.38 -2.50 -1.04
CA ALA A 96 9.98 -1.50 -0.16
C ALA A 96 10.97 -0.58 -0.89
N ALA A 97 11.62 -1.06 -1.95
CA ALA A 97 12.51 -0.28 -2.82
C ALA A 97 11.75 0.67 -3.79
N ARG A 98 10.42 0.66 -3.80
CA ARG A 98 9.60 1.58 -4.63
C ARG A 98 9.34 2.93 -3.96
N GLU A 99 9.78 3.11 -2.72
CA GLU A 99 9.73 4.39 -2.01
C GLU A 99 10.40 5.49 -2.84
N ARG A 100 9.70 6.61 -2.98
CA ARG A 100 10.22 7.80 -3.68
C ARG A 100 9.61 9.10 -3.15
N GLY A 101 8.98 9.08 -1.98
CA GLY A 101 8.39 10.26 -1.34
C GLY A 101 7.18 10.81 -2.09
N GLU A 102 6.50 10.00 -2.90
CA GLU A 102 5.45 10.49 -3.78
C GLU A 102 4.13 10.68 -3.01
N ARG A 103 3.97 11.85 -2.41
CA ARG A 103 2.75 12.23 -1.71
C ARG A 103 1.71 12.79 -2.67
N LEU A 104 0.51 12.20 -2.67
CA LEU A 104 -0.62 12.62 -3.51
C LEU A 104 -1.63 13.46 -2.71
N ALA A 105 -1.75 13.21 -1.40
CA ALA A 105 -2.63 13.97 -0.52
C ALA A 105 -1.86 15.11 0.17
N ASN A 106 -1.54 16.17 -0.59
CA ASN A 106 -0.89 17.38 -0.07
C ASN A 106 -1.75 18.63 -0.36
N LEU A 107 -2.75 18.85 0.49
CA LEU A 107 -3.70 19.96 0.38
C LEU A 107 -3.22 21.18 1.20
N SER A 108 -3.89 22.32 1.06
CA SER A 108 -3.52 23.58 1.74
C SER A 108 -3.52 23.51 3.27
N PHE A 109 -4.23 22.54 3.86
CA PHE A 109 -4.30 22.29 5.30
C PHE A 109 -3.41 21.12 5.74
N ALA A 110 -2.55 20.60 4.87
CA ALA A 110 -1.60 19.56 5.24
C ALA A 110 -0.59 20.10 6.27
N PRO A 111 -0.11 19.23 7.18
CA PRO A 111 0.99 19.60 8.06
C PRO A 111 2.30 19.73 7.28
N ASP A 112 3.31 20.32 7.91
CA ASP A 112 4.69 20.19 7.44
C ASP A 112 5.12 18.73 7.61
N TRP A 113 5.34 18.04 6.49
CA TRP A 113 5.74 16.64 6.47
C TRP A 113 7.21 16.47 6.90
N ASP A 114 7.48 15.32 7.53
CA ASP A 114 8.78 14.89 8.06
C ASP A 114 9.80 14.39 7.02
#